data_AF-A0A840L9N7-F1
#
_entry.id   AF-A0A840L9N7-F1
#
_cell.length_a   1.000
_cell.length_b   1.000
_cell.length_c   1.000
_cell.angle_alpha   90.00
_cell.angle_beta   90.00
_cell.angle_gamma   90.00
#
_symmetry.space_group_name_H-M   'P 1'
#
loop_
_entity.id
_entity.type
_entity.pdbx_description
1 polymer ?
#
loop_
_entity_poly.entity_id
_entity_poly.type
_entity_poly.pdbx_seq_one_letter_code
_entity_poly.pdbx_strand_id
1 'polypeptide(L)'
;MQTERIKAHSHHTKQRASAVRSEHEFFGEVVDALNGITEVLVVGSSTAQSDFKHYVEKHRAAAAKQIVAYESVDHPTDNQLIAFARKYFLKFDRMAGTPMPM
;
A
#
# COMPACT_ATOMS: atom_id res chain seq x y z
N MET A 1 9.02 -12.09 -6.22
CA MET A 1 8.50 -11.04 -5.31
C MET A 1 9.64 -10.57 -4.43
N GLN A 2 10.19 -9.42 -4.75
CA GLN A 2 11.24 -8.75 -4.00
C GLN A 2 10.58 -7.85 -2.95
N THR A 3 11.11 -7.83 -1.74
CA THR A 3 10.62 -6.93 -0.69
C THR A 3 11.36 -5.61 -0.81
N GLU A 4 10.77 -4.63 -1.48
CA GLU A 4 11.26 -3.26 -1.42
C GLU A 4 10.62 -2.56 -0.22
N ARG A 5 11.40 -2.39 0.85
CA ARG A 5 11.03 -1.48 1.94
C ARG A 5 11.37 -0.07 1.49
N ILE A 6 10.34 0.66 1.06
CA ILE A 6 10.40 2.12 0.99
C ILE A 6 10.52 2.61 2.43
N LYS A 7 11.75 2.81 2.91
CA LYS A 7 12.01 3.55 4.15
C LYS A 7 11.68 5.00 3.84
N ALA A 8 10.47 5.44 4.16
CA ALA A 8 10.23 6.87 4.29
C ALA A 8 11.17 7.39 5.38
N HIS A 9 12.18 8.13 4.95
CA HIS A 9 13.03 8.91 5.85
C HIS A 9 12.19 10.06 6.37
N SER A 10 11.31 9.76 7.32
CA SER A 10 10.59 10.79 8.06
C SER A 10 11.60 11.45 8.98
N HIS A 11 12.20 12.55 8.52
CA HIS A 11 12.89 13.48 9.40
C HIS A 11 11.83 14.04 10.35
N HIS A 12 11.67 13.41 11.52
CA HIS A 12 10.85 13.92 12.61
C HIS A 12 11.55 15.16 13.20
N THR A 13 11.57 16.25 12.42
CA THR A 13 11.98 17.55 12.91
C THR A 13 10.81 18.09 13.72
N LYS A 14 11.01 18.26 15.02
CA LYS A 14 10.06 18.81 16.01
C LYS A 14 9.74 20.30 15.75
N GLN A 15 9.38 20.68 14.53
CA GLN A 15 8.89 22.00 14.19
C GLN A 15 7.43 21.92 13.73
N ARG A 16 6.56 21.69 14.72
CA ARG A 16 5.30 22.39 15.02
C ARG A 16 4.49 23.07 13.90
N ALA A 17 4.47 22.55 12.68
CA ALA A 17 3.53 22.94 11.64
C ALA A 17 3.33 21.78 10.64
N SER A 18 2.12 21.23 10.61
CA SER A 18 1.61 20.38 9.53
C SER A 18 1.97 18.88 9.54
N ALA A 19 1.55 18.15 10.57
CA ALA A 19 1.43 16.68 10.50
C ALA A 19 0.71 16.20 9.22
N VAL A 20 -0.32 16.95 8.79
CA VAL A 20 -1.08 16.70 7.56
C VAL A 20 -0.24 16.87 6.28
N ARG A 21 0.73 17.81 6.25
CA ARG A 21 1.61 17.98 5.07
C ARG A 21 2.55 16.80 4.93
N SER A 22 3.17 16.37 6.03
CA SER A 22 4.09 15.24 6.03
C SER A 22 3.39 13.94 5.66
N GLU A 23 2.15 13.74 6.10
CA GLU A 23 1.36 12.55 5.78
C GLU A 23 0.92 12.53 4.30
N HIS A 24 0.49 13.67 3.76
CA HIS A 24 0.19 13.80 2.33
C HIS A 24 1.42 13.63 1.43
N GLU A 25 2.59 14.10 1.87
CA GLU A 25 3.86 13.92 1.15
C GLU A 25 4.26 12.45 1.14
N PHE A 26 4.21 11.79 2.30
CA PHE A 26 4.44 10.35 2.42
C PHE A 26 3.50 9.52 1.54
N PHE A 27 2.18 9.78 1.59
CA PHE A 27 1.24 9.09 0.72
C PHE A 27 1.46 9.42 -0.76
N GLY A 28 1.95 10.61 -1.08
CA GLY A 28 2.35 10.99 -2.42
C GLY A 28 3.50 10.12 -2.95
N GLU A 29 4.56 9.96 -2.16
CA GLU A 29 5.70 9.09 -2.48
C GLU A 29 5.27 7.62 -2.59
N VAL A 30 4.40 7.15 -1.70
CA VAL A 30 3.85 5.79 -1.77
C VAL A 30 3.11 5.59 -3.08
N VAL A 31 2.20 6.51 -3.45
CA VAL A 31 1.46 6.40 -4.71
C VAL A 31 2.38 6.48 -5.93
N ASP A 32 3.40 7.33 -5.90
CA ASP A 32 4.38 7.42 -6.99
C ASP A 32 5.13 6.10 -7.18
N ALA A 33 5.53 5.45 -6.09
CA ALA A 33 6.15 4.13 -6.13
C ALA A 33 5.18 3.01 -6.57
N LEU A 34 3.87 3.20 -6.40
CA LEU A 34 2.84 2.28 -6.93
C LEU A 34 2.58 2.49 -8.44
N ASN A 35 3.13 3.54 -9.04
CA ASN A 35 2.90 3.83 -10.45
C ASN A 35 3.50 2.72 -11.33
N GLY A 36 2.70 2.18 -12.26
CA GLY A 36 3.06 0.99 -13.05
C GLY A 36 2.71 -0.35 -12.40
N ILE A 37 2.25 -0.38 -11.14
CA ILE A 37 1.72 -1.60 -10.51
C ILE A 37 0.22 -1.68 -10.78
N THR A 38 -0.25 -2.75 -11.43
CA THR A 38 -1.67 -2.90 -11.77
C THR A 38 -2.53 -3.30 -10.56
N GLU A 39 -1.96 -4.03 -9.61
CA GLU A 39 -2.67 -4.63 -8.48
C GLU A 39 -1.92 -4.41 -7.17
N VAL A 40 -2.57 -3.73 -6.22
CA VAL A 40 -1.98 -3.33 -4.94
C VAL A 40 -2.83 -3.85 -3.78
N LEU A 41 -2.18 -4.56 -2.86
CA LEU A 41 -2.76 -5.00 -1.60
C LEU A 41 -2.25 -4.10 -0.48
N VAL A 42 -3.16 -3.42 0.21
CA VAL A 42 -2.81 -2.53 1.34
C VAL A 42 -3.00 -3.27 2.65
N VAL A 43 -1.93 -3.38 3.43
CA VAL A 43 -1.93 -4.08 4.73
C VAL A 43 -1.53 -3.10 5.84
N GLY A 44 -2.30 -3.05 6.93
CA GLY A 44 -2.02 -2.16 8.05
C GLY A 44 -3.16 -2.08 9.06
N SER A 45 -3.07 -1.15 10.00
CA SER A 45 -4.17 -0.87 10.92
C SER A 45 -5.36 -0.24 10.19
N SER A 46 -6.59 -0.51 10.66
CA SER A 46 -7.81 -0.01 10.04
C SER A 46 -7.85 1.51 9.89
N THR A 47 -7.22 2.24 10.83
CA THR A 47 -7.08 3.70 10.77
C THR A 47 -6.19 4.11 9.60
N ALA A 48 -4.97 3.57 9.50
CA ALA A 48 -4.03 3.92 8.43
C ALA A 48 -4.57 3.57 7.04
N GLN A 49 -5.29 2.45 6.91
CA GLN A 49 -5.98 2.07 5.68
C GLN A 49 -7.05 3.09 5.27
N SER A 50 -7.82 3.58 6.25
CA SER A 50 -8.88 4.56 6.01
C SER A 50 -8.31 5.91 5.59
N ASP A 51 -7.24 6.37 6.24
CA ASP A 51 -6.51 7.59 5.88
C ASP A 51 -5.90 7.49 4.47
N PHE A 52 -5.22 6.38 4.16
CA PHE A 52 -4.65 6.17 2.84
C PHE A 52 -5.73 6.10 1.76
N LYS A 53 -6.82 5.37 2.02
CA LYS A 53 -7.97 5.30 1.12
C LYS A 53 -8.54 6.69 0.84
N HIS A 54 -8.78 7.49 1.87
CA HIS A 54 -9.30 8.85 1.72
C HIS A 54 -8.35 9.73 0.89
N TYR A 55 -7.04 9.59 1.11
CA TYR A 55 -6.03 10.32 0.35
C TYR A 55 -6.03 9.93 -1.13
N VAL A 56 -6.00 8.63 -1.47
CA VAL A 56 -5.98 8.19 -2.87
C VAL A 56 -7.28 8.52 -3.59
N GLU A 57 -8.43 8.37 -2.93
CA GLU A 57 -9.73 8.75 -3.51
C GLU A 57 -9.79 10.25 -3.85
N LYS A 58 -9.22 11.09 -2.99
CA LYS A 58 -9.25 12.55 -3.14
C LYS A 58 -8.18 13.11 -4.08
N HIS A 59 -6.98 12.54 -4.08
CA HIS A 59 -5.82 13.11 -4.77
C HIS A 59 -5.33 12.26 -5.95
N ARG A 60 -5.63 10.96 -5.97
CA ARG A 60 -5.00 9.98 -6.87
C ARG A 60 -5.97 8.87 -7.28
N ALA A 61 -7.01 9.23 -8.05
CA ALA A 61 -8.02 8.29 -8.51
C ALA A 61 -7.47 7.10 -9.33
N ALA A 62 -6.31 7.25 -9.98
CA ALA A 62 -5.63 6.15 -10.66
C ALA A 62 -5.14 5.08 -9.67
N ALA A 63 -4.52 5.50 -8.56
CA ALA A 63 -4.05 4.61 -7.51
C ALA A 63 -5.22 3.90 -6.82
N ALA A 64 -6.33 4.60 -6.60
CA ALA A 64 -7.54 4.00 -6.04
C ALA A 64 -8.06 2.82 -6.88
N LYS A 65 -7.87 2.82 -8.21
CA LYS A 65 -8.26 1.72 -9.10
C LYS A 65 -7.28 0.53 -9.07
N GLN A 66 -6.02 0.77 -8.74
CA GLN A 66 -5.00 -0.27 -8.63
C GLN A 66 -5.12 -1.05 -7.33
N ILE A 67 -5.74 -0.46 -6.29
CA ILE A 67 -5.91 -1.13 -5.00
C ILE A 67 -7.02 -2.17 -5.09
N VAL A 68 -6.62 -3.44 -5.00
CA VAL A 68 -7.54 -4.58 -5.11
C VAL A 68 -8.17 -4.95 -3.77
N ALA A 69 -7.47 -4.69 -2.66
CA ALA A 69 -7.97 -4.97 -1.32
C ALA A 69 -7.21 -4.25 -0.20
N TYR A 70 -7.88 -4.18 0.94
CA TYR A 70 -7.35 -3.73 2.23
C TYR A 70 -7.49 -4.88 3.22
N GLU A 71 -6.39 -5.36 3.79
CA GLU A 71 -6.37 -6.45 4.76
C GLU A 71 -5.74 -5.97 6.06
N SER A 72 -6.48 -6.06 7.18
CA SER A 72 -5.96 -5.69 8.48
C SER A 72 -5.12 -6.84 9.05
N VAL A 73 -3.85 -6.57 9.36
CA VAL A 73 -2.95 -7.59 9.91
C VAL A 73 -2.24 -7.01 11.13
N ASP A 74 -2.44 -7.65 12.28
CA ASP A 74 -1.86 -7.22 13.56
C ASP A 74 -0.42 -7.71 13.67
N HIS A 75 0.54 -6.78 13.58
CA HIS A 75 1.98 -7.00 13.67
C HIS A 75 2.54 -8.18 12.85
N PRO A 76 2.39 -8.19 11.51
CA PRO A 76 3.08 -9.17 10.69
C PRO A 76 4.59 -8.91 10.70
N THR A 77 5.37 -9.95 10.91
CA THR A 77 6.79 -9.92 10.53
C THR A 77 6.92 -9.83 9.00
N ASP A 78 8.04 -9.30 8.48
CA ASP A 78 8.29 -9.15 7.04
C ASP A 78 8.00 -10.43 6.23
N ASN A 79 8.49 -11.58 6.70
CA ASN A 79 8.22 -12.88 6.08
C ASN A 79 6.73 -13.27 6.07
N GLN A 80 5.98 -12.89 7.11
CA GLN A 80 4.53 -13.14 7.17
C GLN A 80 3.78 -12.27 6.17
N LEU A 81 4.20 -11.00 6.00
CA LEU A 81 3.63 -10.11 5.01
C LEU A 81 3.84 -10.64 3.58
N ILE A 82 5.06 -11.11 3.27
CA ILE A 82 5.36 -11.70 1.95
C ILE A 82 4.55 -12.99 1.73
N ALA A 83 4.50 -13.87 2.73
CA ALA A 83 3.74 -15.12 2.63
C ALA A 83 2.24 -14.85 2.46
N PHE A 84 1.72 -13.83 3.14
CA PHE A 84 0.35 -13.37 3.04
C PHE A 84 0.05 -12.79 1.65
N ALA A 85 0.88 -11.86 1.16
CA ALA A 85 0.75 -11.28 -0.18
C ALA A 85 0.76 -12.37 -1.26
N ARG A 86 1.70 -13.32 -1.19
CA ARG A 86 1.76 -14.47 -2.12
C ARG A 86 0.47 -15.28 -2.12
N LYS A 87 -0.05 -15.64 -0.93
CA LYS A 87 -1.30 -16.40 -0.81
C LYS A 87 -2.50 -15.61 -1.32
N TYR A 88 -2.54 -14.29 -1.05
CA TYR A 88 -3.60 -13.42 -1.50
C TYR A 88 -3.62 -13.32 -3.03
N PHE A 89 -2.49 -12.95 -3.65
CA PHE A 89 -2.40 -12.82 -5.10
C PHE A 89 -2.56 -14.15 -5.84
N LEU A 90 -2.08 -15.29 -5.30
CA LEU A 90 -2.37 -16.61 -5.87
C LEU A 90 -3.87 -16.93 -5.89
N LYS A 91 -4.61 -16.55 -4.85
CA LYS A 91 -6.06 -16.72 -4.80
C LYS A 91 -6.76 -15.71 -5.72
N PHE A 92 -6.28 -14.48 -5.76
CA PHE A 92 -6.82 -13.40 -6.56
C PHE A 92 -6.68 -13.71 -8.05
N ASP A 93 -5.48 -14.10 -8.51
CA ASP A 93 -5.20 -14.54 -9.88
C ASP A 93 -6.08 -15.72 -10.30
N ARG A 94 -6.19 -16.73 -9.44
CA ARG A 94 -7.06 -17.90 -9.66
C ARG A 94 -8.55 -17.55 -9.76
N MET A 95 -8.99 -16.48 -9.11
CA MET A 95 -10.37 -15.98 -9.19
C MET A 95 -10.59 -14.96 -10.32
N ALA A 96 -9.55 -14.22 -10.72
CA ALA A 96 -9.57 -13.23 -11.79
C ALA A 96 -9.48 -13.86 -13.19
N GLY A 97 -9.07 -15.13 -13.29
CA GLY A 97 -9.13 -15.90 -14.54
C GLY A 97 -8.02 -15.56 -15.54
N THR A 98 -6.98 -14.84 -15.13
CA THR A 98 -5.80 -14.59 -15.97
C THR A 98 -4.84 -15.77 -15.85
N PRO A 99 -4.52 -16.50 -16.93
CA PRO A 99 -3.52 -17.55 -16.89
C PRO A 99 -2.13 -16.92 -16.76
N MET A 100 -1.43 -17.20 -15.65
CA MET A 100 -0.01 -16.87 -15.49
C MET A 100 0.81 -17.45 -16.66
N PRO A 101 1.66 -16.67 -17.36
CA PRO A 101 2.61 -17.24 -18.31
C PRO A 101 3.69 -18.00 -17.52
N MET A 102 3.98 -19.24 -17.96
CA MET A 102 5.02 -20.12 -17.42
C MET A 102 6.43 -19.59 -17.66
#